data_AF-A0A8D2FBM7-F1
#
_entry.id   AF-A0A8D2FBM7-F1
#
_cell.length_a   1.000
_cell.length_b   1.000
_cell.length_c   1.000
_cell.angle_alpha   90.00
_cell.angle_beta   90.00
_cell.angle_gamma   90.00
#
_symmetry.space_group_name_H-M   'P 1'
#
loop_
_entity.id
_entity.type
_entity.pdbx_description
1 polymer ?
#
loop_
_entity_poly.entity_id
_entity_poly.type
_entity_poly.pdbx_seq_one_letter_code
_entity_poly.pdbx_strand_id
1 'polypeptide(L)'
;MADPLRERTERLLADYLGCCAREPGTPEPRPSTPEAAVLRSAAVRLRQLHRSFFSAYRGYPGNRVELVALMAEAVLSDSPGPTWGRVVSLVTFAGTLLEREPLVTAWWKKRSFQPRLKEQEGDVARDCQRLVALLSSRLAGQHRAWLQAQGGWDGFCHFFRSPFPLAFWRKLLIQAFLACLLATAFGYLWTRLL
;
A
#
# COMPACT_ATOMS: atom_id res chain seq x y z
N MET A 1 8.95 -28.60 5.99
CA MET A 1 7.93 -28.39 4.94
C MET A 1 7.85 -26.91 4.67
N ALA A 2 7.94 -26.49 3.41
CA ALA A 2 7.77 -25.10 3.01
C ALA A 2 6.37 -24.60 3.38
N ASP A 3 6.25 -23.38 3.89
CA ASP A 3 4.97 -22.73 4.21
C ASP A 3 4.44 -22.02 2.95
N PRO A 4 3.42 -22.57 2.27
CA PRO A 4 2.99 -22.06 0.95
C PRO A 4 2.46 -20.63 1.01
N LEU A 5 1.81 -20.25 2.11
CA LEU A 5 1.29 -18.89 2.28
C LEU A 5 2.43 -17.88 2.45
N ARG A 6 3.46 -18.26 3.21
CA ARG A 6 4.64 -17.41 3.40
C ARG A 6 5.41 -17.24 2.09
N GLU A 7 5.67 -18.31 1.35
CA GLU A 7 6.36 -18.22 0.06
C GLU A 7 5.58 -17.38 -0.95
N ARG A 8 4.25 -17.54 -1.00
CA ARG A 8 3.39 -16.71 -1.85
C ARG A 8 3.46 -15.24 -1.45
N THR A 9 3.50 -14.94 -0.16
CA THR A 9 3.63 -13.58 0.38
C THR A 9 4.99 -12.97 0.03
N GLU A 10 6.08 -13.72 0.24
CA GLU A 10 7.44 -13.30 -0.10
C GLU A 10 7.56 -13.01 -1.60
N ARG A 11 6.99 -13.88 -2.46
CA ARG A 11 6.97 -13.69 -3.91
C ARG A 11 6.22 -12.42 -4.33
N LEU A 12 5.03 -12.18 -3.74
CA LEU A 12 4.24 -10.97 -4.01
C LEU A 12 4.99 -9.69 -3.61
N LEU A 13 5.59 -9.69 -2.41
CA LEU A 13 6.32 -8.52 -1.92
C LEU A 13 7.60 -8.28 -2.72
N ALA A 14 8.33 -9.33 -3.09
CA ALA A 14 9.52 -9.23 -3.93
C ALA A 14 9.18 -8.70 -5.33
N ASP A 15 8.05 -9.12 -5.91
CA ASP A 15 7.55 -8.60 -7.18
C ASP A 15 7.31 -7.08 -7.12
N TYR A 16 6.54 -6.63 -6.13
CA TYR A 16 6.17 -5.22 -6.01
C TYR A 16 7.36 -4.34 -5.60
N LEU A 17 8.09 -4.71 -4.54
CA LEU A 17 9.22 -3.92 -4.04
C LEU A 17 10.39 -3.92 -5.01
N GLY A 18 10.65 -5.06 -5.68
CA GLY A 18 11.64 -5.15 -6.76
C GLY A 18 11.26 -4.24 -7.93
N CYS A 19 9.98 -4.19 -8.29
CA CYS A 19 9.48 -3.24 -9.29
C CYS A 19 9.73 -1.79 -8.85
N CYS A 20 9.47 -1.42 -7.60
CA CYS A 20 9.71 -0.06 -7.09
C CYS A 20 11.21 0.31 -7.01
N ALA A 21 12.07 -0.64 -6.67
CA ALA A 21 13.52 -0.45 -6.50
C ALA A 21 14.30 -0.34 -7.83
N ARG A 22 13.62 -0.51 -8.97
CA ARG A 22 14.24 -0.53 -10.30
C ARG A 22 14.98 0.76 -10.64
N GLU A 23 15.94 0.64 -11.54
CA GLU A 23 16.63 1.79 -12.10
C GLU A 23 15.66 2.70 -12.88
N PRO A 24 15.69 4.03 -12.65
CA PRO A 24 14.90 4.98 -13.41
C PRO A 24 15.18 4.85 -14.91
N GLY A 25 14.13 4.74 -15.71
CA GLY A 25 14.23 4.60 -17.18
C GLY A 25 14.24 3.16 -17.68
N THR A 26 14.36 2.17 -16.79
CA THR A 26 14.16 0.76 -17.19
C THR A 26 12.66 0.46 -17.38
N PRO A 27 12.30 -0.39 -18.37
CA PRO A 27 10.92 -0.82 -18.56
C PRO A 27 10.37 -1.51 -17.31
N GLU A 28 9.10 -1.25 -16.98
CA GLU A 28 8.48 -1.92 -15.84
C GLU A 28 8.32 -3.44 -16.13
N PRO A 29 8.82 -4.32 -15.25
CA PRO A 29 8.64 -5.76 -15.41
C PRO A 29 7.16 -6.13 -15.38
N ARG A 30 6.74 -7.16 -16.13
CA ARG A 30 5.36 -7.66 -16.02
C ARG A 30 5.11 -8.25 -14.62
N PRO A 31 3.91 -8.07 -14.04
CA PRO A 31 3.57 -8.70 -12.76
C PRO A 31 3.64 -10.23 -12.88
N SER A 32 4.30 -10.88 -11.93
CA SER A 32 4.49 -12.34 -11.91
C SER A 32 3.21 -13.13 -11.58
N THR A 33 2.25 -12.49 -10.92
CA THR A 33 1.03 -13.12 -10.40
C THR A 33 -0.20 -12.20 -10.49
N PRO A 34 -1.43 -12.74 -10.43
CA PRO A 34 -2.67 -11.96 -10.38
C PRO A 34 -2.71 -10.95 -9.22
N GLU A 35 -2.27 -11.35 -8.03
CA GLU A 35 -2.20 -10.51 -6.84
C GLU A 35 -1.18 -9.37 -6.99
N ALA A 36 -0.05 -9.62 -7.66
CA ALA A 36 0.92 -8.57 -7.96
C ALA A 36 0.34 -7.50 -8.88
N ALA A 37 -0.41 -7.90 -9.91
CA ALA A 37 -1.09 -6.96 -10.79
C ALA A 37 -2.11 -6.09 -10.03
N VAL A 38 -2.90 -6.71 -9.14
CA VAL A 38 -3.87 -6.00 -8.29
C VAL A 38 -3.17 -5.04 -7.32
N LEU A 39 -2.11 -5.50 -6.66
CA LEU A 39 -1.32 -4.68 -5.72
C LEU A 39 -0.72 -3.45 -6.41
N ARG A 40 -0.10 -3.63 -7.58
CA ARG A 40 0.46 -2.52 -8.36
C ARG A 40 -0.63 -1.53 -8.77
N SER A 41 -1.78 -2.00 -9.25
CA SER A 41 -2.92 -1.14 -9.60
C SER A 41 -3.45 -0.35 -8.39
N ALA A 42 -3.64 -1.03 -7.25
CA ALA A 42 -4.10 -0.40 -6.01
C ALA A 42 -3.10 0.63 -5.49
N ALA A 43 -1.80 0.30 -5.53
CA ALA A 43 -0.72 1.20 -5.13
C ALA A 43 -0.66 2.45 -6.03
N VAL A 44 -0.80 2.31 -7.35
CA VAL A 44 -0.87 3.46 -8.27
C VAL A 44 -2.04 4.38 -7.90
N ARG A 45 -3.23 3.81 -7.67
CA ARG A 45 -4.40 4.60 -7.29
C ARG A 45 -4.21 5.31 -5.95
N LEU A 46 -3.68 4.61 -4.96
CA LEU A 46 -3.42 5.16 -3.63
C LEU A 46 -2.42 6.34 -3.70
N ARG A 47 -1.37 6.18 -4.50
CA ARG A 47 -0.36 7.22 -4.71
C ARG A 47 -0.89 8.43 -5.48
N GLN A 48 -1.83 8.23 -6.40
CA GLN A 48 -2.52 9.35 -7.04
C GLN A 48 -3.36 10.13 -6.04
N LEU A 49 -4.09 9.44 -5.16
CA LEU A 49 -4.95 10.07 -4.16
C LEU A 49 -4.16 10.86 -3.11
N HIS A 50 -3.00 10.35 -2.68
CA HIS A 50 -2.15 11.00 -1.67
C HIS A 50 -0.79 11.42 -2.23
N ARG A 51 -0.79 11.99 -3.43
CA ARG A 51 0.43 12.31 -4.18
C ARG A 51 1.46 13.08 -3.38
N SER A 52 1.06 14.15 -2.70
CA SER A 52 1.95 15.02 -1.93
C SER A 52 2.67 14.27 -0.81
N PHE A 53 1.93 13.41 -0.10
CA PHE A 53 2.49 12.58 0.97
C PHE A 53 3.55 11.63 0.41
N PHE A 54 3.21 10.80 -0.58
CA PHE A 54 4.17 9.83 -1.12
C PHE A 54 5.35 10.49 -1.83
N SER A 55 5.16 11.63 -2.50
CA SER A 55 6.29 12.34 -3.13
C SER A 55 7.32 12.84 -2.12
N ALA A 56 6.90 13.17 -0.89
CA ALA A 56 7.82 13.65 0.15
C ALA A 56 8.79 12.56 0.65
N TYR A 57 8.44 11.28 0.48
CA TYR A 57 9.25 10.15 0.91
C TYR A 57 10.06 9.50 -0.22
N ARG A 58 9.98 10.01 -1.46
CA ARG A 58 10.85 9.55 -2.55
C ARG A 58 12.28 9.97 -2.29
N GLY A 59 13.23 9.06 -2.50
CA GLY A 59 14.64 9.33 -2.22
C GLY A 59 14.93 9.59 -0.74
N TYR A 60 14.11 9.04 0.18
CA TYR A 60 14.30 9.18 1.61
C TYR A 60 15.74 8.80 2.03
N PRO A 61 16.48 9.68 2.73
CA PRO A 61 17.90 9.47 3.03
C PRO A 61 18.15 8.66 4.30
N GLY A 62 17.12 8.40 5.12
CA GLY A 62 17.24 7.67 6.38
C GLY A 62 17.14 6.15 6.23
N ASN A 63 17.09 5.46 7.38
CA ASN A 63 16.95 4.01 7.44
C ASN A 63 15.54 3.55 7.01
N ARG A 64 15.43 3.08 5.77
CA ARG A 64 14.15 2.66 5.16
C ARG A 64 13.52 1.49 5.91
N VAL A 65 14.35 0.51 6.30
CA VAL A 65 13.90 -0.73 6.95
C VAL A 65 13.33 -0.43 8.33
N GLU A 66 14.03 0.37 9.12
CA GLU A 66 13.59 0.78 10.46
C GLU A 66 12.30 1.60 10.42
N LEU A 67 12.19 2.55 9.47
CA LEU A 67 10.97 3.33 9.31
C LEU A 67 9.77 2.44 8.95
N VAL A 68 9.94 1.48 8.04
CA VAL A 68 8.86 0.52 7.72
C VAL A 68 8.57 -0.41 8.88
N ALA A 69 9.57 -0.80 9.69
CA ALA A 69 9.35 -1.62 10.88
C ALA A 69 8.43 -0.91 11.89
N LEU A 70 8.70 0.36 12.17
CA LEU A 70 7.89 1.20 13.06
C LEU A 70 6.47 1.39 12.51
N MET A 71 6.36 1.69 11.22
CA MET A 71 5.06 1.87 10.57
C MET A 71 4.27 0.55 10.49
N ALA A 72 4.92 -0.59 10.32
CA ALA A 72 4.25 -1.88 10.28
C ALA A 72 3.55 -2.19 11.61
N GLU A 73 4.21 -1.89 12.73
CA GLU A 73 3.62 -2.07 14.05
C GLU A 73 2.41 -1.14 14.24
N ALA A 74 2.58 0.16 13.99
CA ALA A 74 1.51 1.14 14.16
C ALA A 74 0.32 0.90 13.21
N VAL A 75 0.57 0.48 11.96
CA VAL A 75 -0.49 0.35 10.95
C VAL A 75 -1.23 -0.97 11.05
N LEU A 76 -0.54 -2.07 11.41
CA LEU A 76 -1.15 -3.41 11.40
C LEU A 76 -1.59 -3.88 12.79
N SER A 77 -0.94 -3.45 13.87
CA SER A 77 -1.26 -3.89 15.23
C SER A 77 -2.26 -2.98 15.95
N ASP A 78 -2.31 -1.69 15.63
CA ASP A 78 -3.24 -0.76 16.30
C ASP A 78 -4.69 -1.03 15.93
N SER A 79 -5.59 -0.87 16.91
CA SER A 79 -7.04 -1.01 16.73
C SER A 79 -7.55 -0.17 15.53
N PRO A 80 -8.44 -0.71 14.67
CA PRO A 80 -9.14 -2.00 14.74
C PRO A 80 -8.37 -3.23 14.23
N GLY A 81 -7.05 -3.11 13.98
CA GLY A 81 -6.21 -4.20 13.47
C GLY A 81 -5.97 -4.14 11.96
N PRO A 82 -5.49 -5.24 11.33
CA PRO A 82 -5.12 -5.25 9.93
C PRO A 82 -6.35 -5.21 9.01
N THR A 83 -6.23 -4.43 7.92
CA THR A 83 -7.20 -4.40 6.81
C THR A 83 -6.45 -4.45 5.49
N TRP A 84 -7.11 -4.89 4.41
CA TRP A 84 -6.49 -4.89 3.09
C TRP A 84 -6.00 -3.50 2.65
N GLY A 85 -6.73 -2.44 3.01
CA GLY A 85 -6.31 -1.06 2.77
C GLY A 85 -5.03 -0.70 3.54
N ARG A 86 -4.94 -1.05 4.83
CA ARG A 86 -3.74 -0.83 5.66
C ARG A 86 -2.52 -1.60 5.11
N VAL A 87 -2.72 -2.84 4.69
CA VAL A 87 -1.68 -3.66 4.04
C VAL A 87 -1.18 -2.99 2.76
N VAL A 88 -2.08 -2.57 1.86
CA VAL A 88 -1.69 -1.87 0.62
C VAL A 88 -0.98 -0.57 0.94
N SER A 89 -1.46 0.23 1.89
CA SER A 89 -0.82 1.49 2.26
C SER A 89 0.61 1.29 2.77
N LEU A 90 0.82 0.31 3.66
CA LEU A 90 2.14 0.01 4.19
C LEU A 90 3.10 -0.50 3.09
N VAL A 91 2.65 -1.43 2.26
CA VAL A 91 3.47 -1.97 1.16
C VAL A 91 3.78 -0.88 0.13
N THR A 92 2.80 -0.02 -0.19
CA THR A 92 2.97 1.12 -1.09
C THR A 92 3.98 2.12 -0.54
N PHE A 93 3.91 2.40 0.76
CA PHE A 93 4.87 3.25 1.46
C PHE A 93 6.29 2.67 1.40
N ALA A 94 6.46 1.38 1.73
CA ALA A 94 7.74 0.68 1.61
C ALA A 94 8.32 0.76 0.18
N GLY A 95 7.48 0.54 -0.83
CA GLY A 95 7.89 0.70 -2.24
C GLY A 95 8.31 2.13 -2.57
N THR A 96 7.62 3.14 -2.03
CA THR A 96 7.95 4.56 -2.24
C THR A 96 9.35 4.91 -1.69
N LEU A 97 9.73 4.34 -0.55
CA LEU A 97 11.06 4.55 0.05
C LEU A 97 12.19 3.95 -0.80
N LEU A 98 11.90 2.91 -1.58
CA LEU A 98 12.84 2.27 -2.49
C LEU A 98 12.96 2.99 -3.84
N GLU A 99 12.03 3.89 -4.16
CA GLU A 99 12.09 4.63 -5.42
C GLU A 99 13.26 5.59 -5.45
N ARG A 100 14.03 5.49 -6.53
CA ARG A 100 15.16 6.38 -6.80
C ARG A 100 14.66 7.69 -7.40
N GLU A 101 15.27 8.81 -7.01
CA GLU A 101 15.03 10.09 -7.68
C GLU A 101 15.46 10.02 -9.17
N PRO A 102 14.74 10.69 -10.08
CA PRO A 102 15.15 10.80 -11.48
C PRO A 102 16.57 11.36 -11.60
N LEU A 103 17.34 10.85 -12.58
CA LEU A 103 18.74 11.23 -12.80
C LEU A 103 18.94 12.75 -12.98
N VAL A 104 17.93 13.48 -13.47
CA VAL A 104 17.97 14.93 -13.65
C VAL A 104 18.03 15.68 -12.32
N THR A 105 17.15 15.36 -11.35
CA THR A 105 17.20 16.00 -10.02
C THR A 105 18.42 15.53 -9.23
N ALA A 106 18.83 14.26 -9.42
CA ALA A 106 20.06 13.74 -8.87
C ALA A 106 21.30 14.49 -9.42
N TRP A 107 21.36 14.83 -10.71
CA TRP A 107 22.49 15.53 -11.33
C TRP A 107 22.71 16.94 -10.75
N TRP A 108 21.64 17.69 -10.49
CA TRP A 108 21.72 18.99 -9.83
C TRP A 108 22.24 18.89 -8.38
N LYS A 109 21.85 17.85 -7.63
CA LYS A 109 22.45 17.53 -6.31
C LYS A 109 23.86 16.95 -6.40
N LYS A 110 24.21 16.26 -7.50
CA LYS A 110 25.48 15.53 -7.70
C LYS A 110 26.65 16.47 -7.98
N ARG A 111 26.37 17.68 -8.49
CA ARG A 111 27.39 18.71 -8.72
C ARG A 111 27.99 19.26 -7.41
N SER A 112 27.42 18.95 -6.24
CA SER A 112 27.97 19.34 -4.94
C SER A 112 28.68 18.21 -4.15
N PHE A 113 28.43 16.91 -4.39
CA PHE A 113 29.09 15.81 -3.66
C PHE A 113 29.13 14.49 -4.48
N GLN A 114 30.33 13.98 -4.82
CA GLN A 114 30.50 12.97 -5.89
C GLN A 114 30.83 11.48 -5.57
N PRO A 115 30.85 10.92 -4.33
CA PRO A 115 31.10 9.46 -4.17
C PRO A 115 29.86 8.53 -4.14
N ARG A 116 28.63 9.01 -3.87
CA ARG A 116 27.55 8.19 -3.27
C ARG A 116 26.72 7.26 -4.17
N LEU A 117 26.85 7.29 -5.50
CA LEU A 117 25.88 6.60 -6.38
C LEU A 117 26.00 5.07 -6.44
N LYS A 118 27.22 4.52 -6.43
CA LYS A 118 27.41 3.06 -6.46
C LYS A 118 27.07 2.39 -5.13
N GLU A 119 27.33 3.07 -4.00
CA GLU A 119 26.93 2.59 -2.67
C GLU A 119 25.41 2.58 -2.51
N GLN A 120 24.72 3.60 -3.02
CA GLN A 120 23.26 3.70 -2.96
C GLN A 120 22.54 2.57 -3.72
N GLU A 121 23.11 2.08 -4.80
CA GLU A 121 22.53 0.98 -5.60
C GLU A 121 22.62 -0.38 -4.89
N GLY A 122 23.78 -0.69 -4.31
CA GLY A 122 23.95 -1.86 -3.46
C GLY A 122 23.12 -1.81 -2.17
N ASP A 123 22.89 -0.60 -1.65
CA ASP A 123 22.05 -0.34 -0.48
C ASP A 123 20.56 -0.58 -0.76
N VAL A 124 20.03 -0.04 -1.87
CA VAL A 124 18.60 -0.20 -2.23
C VAL A 124 18.22 -1.66 -2.49
N ALA A 125 19.09 -2.44 -3.15
CA ALA A 125 18.82 -3.85 -3.40
C ALA A 125 18.79 -4.67 -2.10
N ARG A 126 19.71 -4.39 -1.17
CA ARG A 126 19.74 -5.02 0.17
C ARG A 126 18.55 -4.61 1.02
N ASP A 127 18.19 -3.33 1.00
CA ASP A 127 17.00 -2.82 1.70
C ASP A 127 15.72 -3.45 1.14
N CYS A 128 15.62 -3.61 -0.17
CA CYS A 128 14.50 -4.32 -0.80
C CYS A 128 14.34 -5.74 -0.24
N GLN A 129 15.43 -6.52 -0.19
CA GLN A 129 15.41 -7.87 0.38
C GLN A 129 15.03 -7.87 1.87
N ARG A 130 15.56 -6.93 2.65
CA ARG A 130 15.22 -6.78 4.08
C ARG A 130 13.76 -6.40 4.29
N LEU A 131 13.22 -5.50 3.48
CA LEU A 131 11.81 -5.10 3.52
C LEU A 131 10.87 -6.24 3.12
N VAL A 132 11.24 -7.05 2.11
CA VAL A 132 10.50 -8.27 1.77
C VAL A 132 10.45 -9.21 2.96
N ALA A 133 11.60 -9.51 3.58
CA ALA A 133 11.66 -10.40 4.73
C ALA A 133 10.82 -9.87 5.92
N LEU A 134 10.96 -8.58 6.22
CA LEU A 134 10.25 -7.91 7.32
C LEU A 134 8.72 -7.91 7.12
N LEU A 135 8.25 -7.50 5.94
CA LEU A 135 6.82 -7.46 5.66
C LEU A 135 6.23 -8.87 5.57
N SER A 136 7.00 -9.83 5.05
CA SER A 136 6.58 -11.23 5.03
C SER A 136 6.45 -11.82 6.43
N SER A 137 7.39 -11.55 7.34
CA SER A 137 7.29 -12.00 8.73
C SER A 137 6.12 -11.36 9.47
N ARG A 138 5.80 -10.10 9.18
CA ARG A 138 4.63 -9.42 9.76
C ARG A 138 3.31 -9.99 9.24
N LEU A 139 3.17 -10.12 7.93
CA LEU A 139 1.90 -10.55 7.30
C LEU A 139 1.66 -12.06 7.44
N ALA A 140 2.65 -12.89 7.08
CA ALA A 140 2.53 -14.35 7.07
C ALA A 140 2.95 -15.01 8.38
N GLY A 141 3.53 -14.24 9.32
CA GLY A 141 3.82 -14.65 10.69
C GLY A 141 2.82 -14.06 11.69
N GLN A 142 3.00 -12.80 12.07
CA GLN A 142 2.21 -12.15 13.13
C GLN A 142 0.71 -12.03 12.80
N HIS A 143 0.36 -11.61 11.59
CA HIS A 143 -1.03 -11.45 11.15
C HIS A 143 -1.54 -12.61 10.29
N ARG A 144 -0.91 -13.78 10.40
CA ARG A 144 -1.21 -14.95 9.58
C ARG A 144 -2.67 -15.39 9.67
N ALA A 145 -3.19 -15.51 10.89
CA ALA A 145 -4.55 -15.97 11.14
C ALA A 145 -5.58 -15.05 10.47
N TRP A 146 -5.36 -13.73 10.55
CA TRP A 146 -6.18 -12.75 9.84
C TRP A 146 -6.08 -12.94 8.31
N LEU A 147 -4.86 -13.07 7.78
CA LEU A 147 -4.63 -13.24 6.34
C LEU A 147 -5.35 -14.48 5.79
N GLN A 148 -5.31 -15.59 6.54
CA GLN A 148 -6.03 -16.82 6.21
C GLN A 148 -7.55 -16.66 6.31
N ALA A 149 -8.05 -16.02 7.37
CA ALA A 149 -9.48 -15.76 7.56
C ALA A 149 -10.07 -14.88 6.45
N GLN A 150 -9.26 -14.01 5.83
CA GLN A 150 -9.65 -13.21 4.68
C GLN A 150 -9.58 -13.94 3.34
N GLY A 151 -9.31 -15.26 3.33
CA GLY A 151 -9.16 -16.05 2.09
C GLY A 151 -7.79 -15.88 1.42
N GLY A 152 -6.77 -15.45 2.17
CA GLY A 152 -5.42 -15.25 1.66
C GLY A 152 -5.34 -14.19 0.56
N TRP A 153 -4.35 -14.34 -0.32
CA TRP A 153 -4.13 -13.41 -1.44
C TRP A 153 -5.21 -13.50 -2.53
N ASP A 154 -6.00 -14.58 -2.55
CA ASP A 154 -7.17 -14.68 -3.43
C ASP A 154 -8.31 -13.78 -2.93
N GLY A 155 -8.54 -13.73 -1.63
CA GLY A 155 -9.47 -12.78 -1.01
C GLY A 155 -9.04 -11.32 -1.19
N PHE A 156 -7.73 -11.04 -1.15
CA PHE A 156 -7.19 -9.73 -1.53
C PHE A 156 -7.55 -9.36 -2.98
N CYS A 157 -7.34 -10.26 -3.92
CA CYS A 157 -7.70 -10.03 -5.32
C CYS A 157 -9.20 -9.76 -5.46
N HIS A 158 -10.04 -10.54 -4.79
CA HIS A 158 -11.48 -10.37 -4.81
C HIS A 158 -11.91 -9.01 -4.24
N PHE A 159 -11.31 -8.59 -3.12
CA PHE A 159 -11.61 -7.31 -2.47
C PHE A 159 -11.35 -6.10 -3.39
N PHE A 160 -10.21 -6.07 -4.10
CA PHE A 160 -9.84 -4.94 -4.96
C PHE A 160 -10.34 -5.04 -6.40
N ARG A 161 -10.64 -6.25 -6.91
CA ARG A 161 -11.24 -6.42 -8.25
C ARG A 161 -12.74 -6.26 -8.24
N SER A 162 -13.39 -6.40 -7.09
CA SER A 162 -14.83 -6.15 -6.98
C SER A 162 -15.07 -4.69 -7.36
N PRO A 163 -15.74 -4.40 -8.49
CA PRO A 163 -16.25 -3.05 -8.71
C PRO A 163 -17.15 -2.78 -7.50
N PHE A 164 -16.91 -1.68 -6.77
CA PHE A 164 -17.66 -1.29 -5.57
C PHE A 164 -19.08 -1.84 -5.67
N PRO A 165 -19.44 -2.88 -4.89
CA PRO A 165 -20.62 -3.65 -5.21
C PRO A 165 -21.79 -2.69 -5.20
N LEU A 166 -22.74 -2.87 -6.12
CA LEU A 166 -24.01 -2.14 -6.13
C LEU A 166 -24.64 -2.06 -4.73
N ALA A 167 -24.33 -3.01 -3.84
CA ALA A 167 -24.66 -3.00 -2.41
C ALA A 167 -24.08 -1.82 -1.58
N PHE A 168 -22.86 -1.35 -1.87
CA PHE A 168 -22.26 -0.18 -1.21
C PHE A 168 -23.02 1.09 -1.59
N TRP A 169 -23.27 1.30 -2.88
CA TRP A 169 -24.13 2.39 -3.37
C TRP A 169 -25.57 2.27 -2.87
N ARG A 170 -26.12 1.05 -2.84
CA ARG A 170 -27.48 0.80 -2.33
C ARG A 170 -27.60 1.20 -0.86
N LYS A 171 -26.63 0.86 -0.02
CA LYS A 171 -26.63 1.26 1.40
C LYS A 171 -26.48 2.77 1.56
N LEU A 172 -25.57 3.38 0.80
CA LEU A 172 -25.35 4.83 0.83
C LEU A 172 -26.59 5.62 0.35
N LEU A 173 -27.24 5.14 -0.72
CA LEU A 173 -28.48 5.71 -1.25
C LEU A 173 -29.65 5.53 -0.28
N ILE A 174 -29.80 4.35 0.33
CA ILE A 174 -30.84 4.11 1.34
C ILE A 174 -30.63 5.01 2.56
N GLN A 175 -29.39 5.15 3.04
CA GLN A 175 -29.09 6.03 4.18
C GLN A 175 -29.36 7.51 3.85
N ALA A 176 -28.95 7.98 2.67
CA ALA A 176 -29.24 9.35 2.23
C ALA A 176 -30.75 9.60 2.08
N PHE A 177 -31.47 8.63 1.53
CA PHE A 177 -32.92 8.69 1.36
C PHE A 177 -33.67 8.72 2.70
N LEU A 178 -33.30 7.84 3.64
CA LEU A 178 -33.88 7.81 4.99
C LEU A 178 -33.56 9.10 5.77
N ALA A 179 -32.34 9.62 5.66
CA ALA A 179 -31.97 10.90 6.29
C ALA A 179 -32.78 12.06 5.72
N CYS A 180 -33.02 12.08 4.40
CA CYS A 180 -33.86 13.09 3.75
C CYS A 180 -35.32 13.01 4.23
N LEU A 181 -35.90 11.81 4.28
CA LEU A 181 -37.27 11.61 4.77
C LEU A 181 -37.44 12.05 6.23
N LEU A 182 -36.47 11.72 7.09
CA LEU A 182 -36.47 12.19 8.47
C LEU A 182 -36.38 13.71 8.55
N ALA A 183 -35.47 14.34 7.80
CA ALA A 183 -35.34 15.79 7.77
C ALA A 183 -36.64 16.48 7.30
N THR A 184 -37.32 15.94 6.28
CA THR A 184 -38.61 16.48 5.81
C THR A 184 -39.73 16.28 6.82
N ALA A 185 -39.79 15.13 7.51
CA ALA A 185 -40.79 14.87 8.54
C ALA A 185 -40.61 15.79 9.74
N PHE A 186 -39.35 16.00 10.18
CA PHE A 186 -39.01 16.95 11.24
C PHE A 186 -39.35 18.40 10.85
N GLY A 187 -39.02 18.82 9.62
CA GLY A 187 -39.37 20.15 9.12
C GLY A 187 -40.90 20.37 9.06
N TYR A 188 -41.65 19.37 8.56
CA TYR A 188 -43.10 19.43 8.48
C TYR A 188 -43.77 19.50 9.86
N LEU A 189 -43.31 18.67 10.80
CA LEU A 189 -43.79 18.69 12.19
C LEU A 189 -43.50 20.03 12.87
N TRP A 190 -42.31 20.58 12.65
CA TRP A 190 -41.93 21.89 13.17
C TRP A 190 -42.82 23.03 12.64
N THR A 191 -43.10 23.05 11.34
CA THR A 191 -43.98 24.07 10.72
C THR A 191 -45.46 23.94 11.09
N ARG A 192 -45.88 22.82 11.67
CA ARG A 192 -47.29 22.56 12.04
C ARG A 192 -47.55 22.70 13.55
N LEU A 193 -46.50 22.68 14.37
CA LEU A 193 -46.55 22.85 15.83
C LEU A 193 -46.22 24.28 16.29
N LEU A 194 -45.75 25.14 15.39
CA LEU A 194 -45.63 26.60 15.52
C LEU A 194 -46.79 27.28 14.78
#